data_AF-A0A7V5GV31-F1
#
_entry.id   AF-A0A7V5GV31-F1
#
_cell.length_a   1.000
_cell.length_b   1.000
_cell.length_c   1.000
_cell.angle_alpha   90.00
_cell.angle_beta   90.00
_cell.angle_gamma   90.00
#
_symmetry.space_group_name_H-M   'P 1'
#
loop_
_entity.id
_entity.type
_entity.pdbx_description
1 polymer ?
#
loop_
_entity_poly.entity_id
_entity_poly.type
_entity_poly.pdbx_seq_one_letter_code
_entity_poly.pdbx_strand_id
1 'polypeptide(L)' 'MKTFPELLKFAVDLGASDLHMSTGSIPMIRVDGRMKKLNI' A
#
# COMPACT_ATOMS: atom_id res chain seq x y z
N MET A 1 -4.20 -2.84 13.73
CA MET A 1 -3.03 -3.08 12.85
C MET A 1 -3.47 -4.03 11.75
N LYS A 2 -3.28 -3.66 10.48
CA LYS A 2 -3.63 -4.54 9.35
C LYS A 2 -2.56 -5.61 9.14
N THR A 3 -2.99 -6.81 8.79
CA THR A 3 -2.11 -7.91 8.40
C THR A 3 -1.57 -7.70 6.99
N PHE A 4 -0.48 -8.38 6.63
CA PHE A 4 0.07 -8.28 5.27
C PHE A 4 -0.92 -8.68 4.17
N PRO A 5 -1.73 -9.76 4.31
CA PRO A 5 -2.78 -10.08 3.33
C PRO A 5 -3.84 -8.99 3.18
N GLU A 6 -4.23 -8.31 4.26
CA GLU A 6 -5.18 -7.19 4.16
C GLU A 6 -4.59 -6.00 3.40
N LEU A 7 -3.30 -5.71 3.59
CA LEU A 7 -2.60 -4.65 2.84
C LEU A 7 -2.49 -5.01 1.35
N LEU A 8 -2.18 -6.26 1.03
CA LEU A 8 -2.16 -6.74 -0.36
C LEU A 8 -3.54 -6.65 -1.00
N LYS A 9 -4.59 -7.09 -0.30
CA LYS A 9 -5.97 -6.94 -0.77
C LYS A 9 -6.31 -5.48 -1.06
N PHE A 10 -5.94 -4.58 -0.16
CA PHE A 10 -6.17 -3.14 -0.35
C PHE A 10 -5.42 -2.59 -1.57
N ALA A 11 -4.18 -3.01 -1.79
CA ALA A 11 -3.41 -2.62 -2.97
C ALA A 11 -4.08 -3.08 -4.28
N VAL A 12 -4.56 -4.32 -4.33
CA VAL A 12 -5.29 -4.87 -5.50
C VAL A 12 -6.61 -4.14 -5.71
N ASP A 13 -7.41 -3.95 -4.65
CA ASP A 13 -8.72 -3.29 -4.74
C ASP A 13 -8.61 -1.83 -5.24
N LEU A 14 -7.47 -1.16 -4.98
CA LEU A 14 -7.18 0.18 -5.46
C LEU A 14 -6.45 0.26 -6.81
N GLY A 15 -6.23 -0.88 -7.47
CA GLY A 15 -5.51 -0.91 -8.76
C GLY A 15 -4.05 -0.48 -8.64
N ALA A 16 -3.41 -0.71 -7.50
CA ALA A 16 -2.01 -0.38 -7.31
C ALA A 16 -1.09 -1.37 -8.04
N SER A 17 0.00 -0.84 -8.61
CA SER A 17 1.07 -1.64 -9.20
C SER A 17 2.03 -2.20 -8.15
N ASP A 18 2.26 -1.43 -7.07
CA ASP A 18 3.26 -1.74 -6.04
C ASP A 18 2.70 -1.49 -4.64
N LEU A 19 3.06 -2.35 -3.70
CA LEU A 19 2.97 -2.12 -2.25
C LEU A 19 4.39 -1.90 -1.70
N HIS A 20 4.63 -0.74 -1.08
CA HIS A 20 5.90 -0.38 -0.48
C HIS A 20 5.86 -0.47 1.05
N MET A 21 6.84 -1.21 1.59
CA MET A 21 7.06 -1.42 3.02
C MET A 21 8.49 -0.98 3.37
N SER A 22 8.63 -0.07 4.34
CA SER A 22 9.94 0.41 4.79
C SER A 22 9.88 0.81 6.26
N THR A 23 10.95 0.52 7.01
CA THR A 23 11.07 0.92 8.42
C THR A 23 11.03 2.45 8.55
N GLY A 24 10.31 2.96 9.56
CA GLY A 24 10.18 4.40 9.78
C GLY A 24 9.21 5.11 8.83
N SER A 25 8.53 4.38 7.95
CA SER A 25 7.47 4.89 7.07
C SER A 25 6.19 4.08 7.25
N ILE A 26 5.04 4.72 7.10
CA ILE A 26 3.78 3.99 6.96
C ILE A 26 3.73 3.31 5.59
N PRO A 27 3.04 2.16 5.46
CA PRO A 27 2.85 1.50 4.17
C PRO A 27 2.34 2.45 3.09
N MET A 28 2.85 2.29 1.87
CA MET A 28 2.47 3.11 0.71
C MET A 28 2.14 2.21 -0.48
N ILE A 29 1.34 2.72 -1.41
CA ILE A 29 1.03 2.06 -2.68
C ILE A 29 1.38 2.98 -3.85
N ARG A 30 1.65 2.40 -5.01
CA ARG A 30 1.78 3.13 -6.28
C ARG A 30 0.54 2.90 -7.13
N VAL A 31 -0.15 3.98 -7.49
CA VAL A 31 -1.31 3.95 -8.41
C VAL A 31 -1.03 4.95 -9.52
N ASP A 32 -1.14 4.51 -10.78
CA ASP A 32 -0.88 5.33 -11.97
C ASP A 32 0.47 6.07 -11.91
N GLY A 33 1.51 5.37 -11.46
CA GLY A 33 2.87 5.91 -11.31
C GLY A 33 3.11 6.76 -10.07
N ARG A 34 2.07 7.14 -9.31
CA ARG A 34 2.17 8.05 -8.15
C ARG A 34 2.13 7.30 -6.82
N MET A 35 3.02 7.69 -5.90
CA MET A 35 3.04 7.16 -4.54
C MET A 35 1.92 7.76 -3.68
N LYS A 36 1.17 6.90 -2.98
CA LYS A 36 0.13 7.29 -2.02
C LYS A 36 0.36 6.58 -0.70
N LYS A 37 0.27 7.31 0.41
CA LYS A 37 0.30 6.74 1.76
C LYS A 37 -1.02 6.01 2.04
N LEU A 38 -0.95 4.83 2.66
CA LEU A 38 -2.15 4.16 3.16
C LEU A 38 -2.61 4.86 4.43
N ASN A 39 -3.81 5.43 4.43
CA ASN A 39 -4.44 5.94 5.63
C ASN A 39 -5.18 4.79 6.32
N ILE A 40 -4.46 4.06 7.19
CA ILE A 40 -4.89 2.81 7.85
C ILE A 40 -4.88 2.93 9.36
#